data_AF-A0A7J4SMR1-F1
#
_entry.id   AF-A0A7J4SMR1-F1
#
_cell.length_a   1.000
_cell.length_b   1.000
_cell.length_c   1.000
_cell.angle_alpha   90.00
_cell.angle_beta   90.00
_cell.angle_gamma   90.00
#
_symmetry.space_group_name_H-M   'P 1'
#
loop_
_entity.id
_entity.type
_entity.pdbx_description
1 polymer ?
#
loop_
_entity_poly.entity_id
_entity_poly.type
_entity_poly.pdbx_seq_one_letter_code
_entity_poly.pdbx_strand_id
1 'polypeptide(L)'
;ANLKHRAIKPNSRYMDDIIAGRPVFGEPCEPGGFRLRYGRSRTTGLAAAGLNPVSMHALGGFLSVGTQMKIERPGKACAVTPTSSVEGPMVILSDGNFKRIQSEEEWHRVKNKVELIWDAGEILIGFGEFLENNKPLVPSSYNRDWWASELAAKIDMPNKLERLLEILNLEDSEIPGGLPFNGAIKRGGETPHERERRRRDWDRLLRSVDLSWKQTTMISEEFGTAIPPPWNLWWSDLPLVAIPILL
;
A
#
# COMPACT_ATOMS: atom_id res chain seq x y z
N ALA A 1 -15.48 27.90 2.15
CA ALA A 1 -14.06 27.86 1.72
C ALA A 1 -14.01 27.22 0.33
N ASN A 2 -13.39 27.86 -0.66
CA ASN A 2 -13.13 27.24 -1.96
C ASN A 2 -12.17 26.07 -1.76
N LEU A 3 -12.72 24.86 -1.53
CA LEU A 3 -11.99 23.61 -1.62
C LEU A 3 -11.57 23.47 -3.09
N LYS A 4 -10.41 24.02 -3.46
CA LYS A 4 -9.75 23.64 -4.70
C LYS A 4 -9.54 22.14 -4.62
N HIS A 5 -10.34 21.38 -5.36
CA HIS A 5 -10.10 19.96 -5.55
C HIS A 5 -8.62 19.83 -5.96
N ARG A 6 -7.83 19.07 -5.22
CA ARG A 6 -6.44 18.75 -5.61
C ARG A 6 -6.48 17.77 -6.78
N ALA A 7 -7.14 18.18 -7.87
CA ALA A 7 -7.20 17.42 -9.11
C ALA A 7 -5.81 17.44 -9.73
N ILE A 8 -5.16 16.28 -9.74
CA ILE A 8 -3.90 16.11 -10.43
C ILE A 8 -4.21 16.10 -11.91
N LYS A 9 -3.64 17.05 -12.65
CA LYS A 9 -3.81 17.10 -14.10
C LYS A 9 -3.12 15.91 -14.74
N PRO A 10 -3.80 15.07 -15.52
CA PRO A 10 -3.18 13.96 -16.24
C PRO A 10 -2.05 14.43 -17.16
N ASN A 11 -1.03 13.59 -17.37
CA ASN A 11 0.12 13.84 -18.23
C ASN A 11 0.34 12.65 -19.17
N SER A 12 -0.15 12.76 -20.40
CA SER A 12 -0.09 11.68 -21.39
C SER A 12 1.25 11.54 -22.12
N ARG A 13 2.30 12.29 -21.75
CA ARG A 13 3.59 12.30 -22.49
C ARG A 13 4.23 10.92 -22.70
N TYR A 14 3.99 9.96 -21.82
CA TYR A 14 4.54 8.61 -21.99
C TYR A 14 3.81 7.81 -23.09
N MET A 15 2.58 8.19 -23.44
CA MET A 15 1.75 7.58 -24.48
C MET A 15 2.16 8.04 -25.88
N ASP A 16 2.78 9.22 -26.01
CA ASP A 16 3.22 9.76 -27.31
C ASP A 16 4.29 8.87 -27.98
N ASP A 17 5.03 8.10 -27.18
CA ASP A 17 6.15 7.26 -27.63
C ASP A 17 5.82 5.75 -27.61
N ILE A 18 4.56 5.36 -27.81
CA ILE A 18 4.20 3.93 -27.86
C ILE A 18 4.75 3.31 -29.15
N ILE A 19 5.54 2.25 -28.98
CA ILE A 19 6.13 1.46 -30.07
C ILE A 19 5.54 0.06 -30.00
N ALA A 20 5.36 -0.58 -31.17
CA ALA A 20 4.94 -1.98 -31.24
C ALA A 20 5.82 -2.87 -30.33
N GLY A 21 5.17 -3.73 -29.55
CA GLY A 21 5.83 -4.62 -28.58
C GLY A 21 6.06 -4.01 -27.19
N ARG A 22 5.73 -2.73 -26.96
CA ARG A 22 5.72 -2.13 -25.62
C ARG A 22 4.29 -2.03 -25.11
N PRO A 23 3.88 -2.86 -24.14
CA PRO A 23 2.54 -2.78 -23.58
C PRO A 23 2.34 -1.48 -22.78
N VAL A 24 1.09 -1.03 -22.72
CA VAL A 24 0.62 0.03 -21.84
C VAL A 24 -0.04 -0.62 -20.64
N PHE A 25 0.37 -0.26 -19.43
CA PHE A 25 -0.13 -0.86 -18.19
C PHE A 25 -1.20 -0.02 -17.48
N GLY A 26 -1.55 1.15 -18.03
CA GLY A 26 -2.57 2.04 -17.49
C GLY A 26 -2.59 3.36 -18.24
N GLU A 27 -3.76 3.98 -18.28
CA GLU A 27 -3.97 5.33 -18.83
C GLU A 27 -3.60 6.42 -17.79
N PRO A 28 -3.28 7.65 -18.22
CA PRO A 28 -2.82 8.70 -17.32
C PRO A 28 -3.88 9.07 -16.27
N CYS A 29 -3.53 8.97 -14.98
CA CYS A 29 -4.44 9.19 -13.86
C CYS A 29 -5.76 8.40 -13.87
N GLU A 30 -5.85 7.28 -14.60
CA GLU A 30 -7.04 6.43 -14.61
C GLU A 30 -6.98 5.31 -13.53
N PRO A 31 -8.12 4.96 -12.91
CA PRO A 31 -8.22 3.78 -12.03
C PRO A 31 -7.85 2.47 -12.74
N GLY A 32 -7.39 1.48 -11.97
CA GLY A 32 -6.98 0.16 -12.49
C GLY A 32 -5.50 0.05 -12.91
N GLY A 33 -4.80 1.17 -13.05
CA GLY A 33 -3.34 1.20 -13.17
C GLY A 33 -2.64 0.84 -11.85
N PHE A 34 -1.38 1.28 -11.70
CA PHE A 34 -0.65 1.06 -10.45
C PHE A 34 -1.02 2.09 -9.37
N ARG A 35 -1.33 1.62 -8.16
CA ARG A 35 -1.57 2.48 -7.00
C ARG A 35 -0.27 3.00 -6.42
N LEU A 36 -0.13 4.32 -6.32
CA LEU A 36 1.04 4.93 -5.69
C LEU A 36 1.08 4.60 -4.19
N ARG A 37 2.17 3.96 -3.77
CA ARG A 37 2.58 3.84 -2.38
C ARG A 37 3.93 4.52 -2.18
N TYR A 38 3.98 5.46 -1.25
CA TYR A 38 5.25 6.08 -0.89
C TYR A 38 6.11 5.12 -0.06
N GLY A 39 7.36 4.98 -0.46
CA GLY A 39 8.35 4.25 0.32
C GLY A 39 9.58 3.89 -0.49
N ARG A 40 10.51 3.19 0.15
CA ARG A 40 11.75 2.77 -0.48
C ARG A 40 12.08 1.36 -0.02
N SER A 41 12.23 0.45 -0.97
CA SER A 41 12.74 -0.89 -0.68
C SER A 41 14.27 -0.87 -0.74
N ARG A 42 14.90 -1.96 -0.32
CA ARG A 42 16.35 -2.12 -0.47
C ARG A 42 16.77 -2.18 -1.94
N THR A 43 15.87 -2.59 -2.83
CA THR A 43 16.13 -2.80 -4.26
C THR A 43 15.79 -1.58 -5.11
N THR A 44 14.88 -0.69 -4.68
CA THR A 44 14.40 0.44 -5.49
C THR A 44 15.44 1.53 -5.78
N GLY A 45 16.64 1.48 -5.20
CA GLY A 45 17.78 2.30 -5.64
C GLY A 45 17.48 3.78 -5.88
N LEU A 46 18.04 4.32 -6.96
CA LEU A 46 17.75 5.64 -7.54
C LEU A 46 16.97 5.43 -8.85
N ALA A 47 15.94 6.24 -9.11
CA ALA A 47 15.14 6.17 -10.33
C ALA A 47 14.55 4.76 -10.61
N ALA A 48 14.26 4.00 -9.56
CA ALA A 48 13.62 2.69 -9.65
C ALA A 48 12.32 2.66 -8.85
N ALA A 49 11.39 1.85 -9.33
CA ALA A 49 10.09 1.61 -8.71
C ALA A 49 9.98 0.16 -8.26
N GLY A 50 9.32 -0.04 -7.12
CA GLY A 50 9.10 -1.36 -6.55
C GLY A 50 7.74 -1.88 -6.96
N LEU A 51 7.68 -3.05 -7.59
CA LEU A 51 6.43 -3.71 -7.95
C LEU A 51 6.32 -5.07 -7.25
N ASN A 52 5.09 -5.51 -6.99
CA ASN A 52 4.88 -6.88 -6.53
C ASN A 52 5.26 -7.88 -7.65
N PRO A 53 6.03 -8.94 -7.36
CA PRO A 53 6.37 -9.97 -8.35
C PRO A 53 5.14 -10.61 -9.02
N VAL A 54 4.04 -10.76 -8.28
CA VAL A 54 2.78 -11.26 -8.85
C VAL A 54 2.21 -10.31 -9.89
N SER A 55 2.25 -8.99 -9.65
CA SER A 55 1.82 -8.00 -10.64
C SER A 55 2.65 -8.08 -11.91
N MET A 56 3.96 -8.31 -11.76
CA MET A 56 4.89 -8.49 -12.88
C MET A 56 4.49 -9.71 -13.73
N HIS A 57 4.15 -10.83 -13.10
CA HIS A 57 3.65 -12.02 -13.80
C HIS A 57 2.25 -11.84 -14.39
N ALA A 58 1.36 -11.17 -13.67
CA ALA A 58 -0.03 -10.96 -14.10
C ALA A 58 -0.11 -10.09 -15.36
N LEU A 59 0.74 -9.08 -15.47
CA LEU A 59 0.84 -8.19 -16.62
C LEU A 59 1.65 -8.82 -17.78
N GLY A 60 1.43 -10.11 -18.02
CA GLY A 60 2.03 -10.85 -19.14
C GLY A 60 3.53 -11.11 -19.04
N GLY A 61 4.15 -10.87 -17.89
CA GLY A 61 5.60 -11.05 -17.71
C GLY A 61 6.47 -10.04 -18.49
N PHE A 62 5.86 -8.97 -19.03
CA PHE A 62 6.59 -7.90 -19.72
C PHE A 62 7.43 -7.06 -18.75
N LEU A 63 6.95 -6.90 -17.53
CA LEU A 63 7.69 -6.28 -16.44
C LEU A 63 8.56 -7.35 -15.79
N SER A 64 9.87 -7.23 -15.97
CA SER A 64 10.86 -8.09 -15.32
C SER A 64 11.85 -7.22 -14.55
N VAL A 65 12.72 -7.87 -13.78
CA VAL A 65 13.73 -7.16 -12.99
C VAL A 65 14.66 -6.40 -13.94
N GLY A 66 14.73 -5.07 -13.78
CA GLY A 66 15.52 -4.20 -14.65
C GLY A 66 14.78 -3.67 -15.88
N THR A 67 13.53 -4.10 -16.14
CA THR A 67 12.71 -3.49 -17.21
C THR A 67 12.57 -2.00 -16.94
N GLN A 68 12.88 -1.18 -17.95
CA GLN A 68 12.65 0.26 -17.89
C GLN A 68 11.21 0.58 -18.31
N MET A 69 10.41 1.02 -17.36
CA MET A 69 9.03 1.45 -17.57
C MET A 69 8.97 2.97 -17.71
N LYS A 70 8.28 3.48 -18.73
CA LYS A 70 7.93 4.90 -18.79
C LYS A 70 6.77 5.17 -17.84
N ILE A 71 6.84 6.26 -17.09
CA ILE A 71 5.84 6.60 -16.07
C ILE A 71 5.33 8.02 -16.27
N GLU A 72 4.12 8.27 -15.80
CA GLU A 72 3.52 9.59 -15.83
C GLU A 72 4.20 10.57 -14.84
N ARG A 73 4.49 10.08 -13.63
CA ARG A 73 5.11 10.79 -12.49
C ARG A 73 5.91 9.81 -11.64
N PRO A 74 6.92 10.27 -10.88
CA PRO A 74 7.46 11.63 -10.83
C PRO A 74 8.47 11.94 -11.95
N GLY A 75 9.11 10.92 -12.53
CA GLY A 75 10.10 11.04 -13.60
C GLY A 75 9.57 10.71 -14.99
N LYS A 76 10.47 10.58 -15.97
CA LYS A 76 10.13 10.10 -17.33
C LYS A 76 10.06 8.58 -17.42
N ALA A 77 10.90 7.90 -16.64
CA ALA A 77 11.00 6.46 -16.61
C ALA A 77 11.55 6.01 -15.26
N CYS A 78 11.30 4.75 -14.92
CA CYS A 78 11.88 4.07 -13.77
C CYS A 78 12.31 2.66 -14.15
N ALA A 79 13.37 2.15 -13.51
CA ALA A 79 13.68 0.73 -13.55
C ALA A 79 12.75 -0.05 -12.60
N VAL A 80 12.25 -1.19 -13.03
CA VAL A 80 11.38 -2.04 -12.21
C VAL A 80 12.21 -2.97 -11.33
N THR A 81 11.84 -3.04 -10.06
CA THR A 81 12.48 -3.91 -9.06
C THR A 81 11.41 -4.68 -8.28
N PRO A 82 11.66 -5.97 -7.94
CA PRO A 82 10.69 -6.75 -7.20
C PRO A 82 10.66 -6.30 -5.74
N THR A 83 9.46 -6.12 -5.20
CA THR A 83 9.21 -5.76 -3.79
C THR A 83 7.98 -6.50 -3.28
N SER A 84 8.18 -7.49 -2.41
CA SER A 84 7.09 -8.35 -1.88
C SER A 84 6.21 -7.68 -0.81
N SER A 85 6.65 -6.56 -0.23
CA SER A 85 5.92 -5.85 0.82
C SER A 85 4.78 -4.97 0.30
N VAL A 86 4.71 -4.76 -1.01
CA VAL A 86 3.62 -4.01 -1.65
C VAL A 86 2.53 -4.96 -2.13
N GLU A 87 1.32 -4.44 -2.26
CA GLU A 87 0.18 -5.24 -2.65
C GLU A 87 0.25 -5.68 -4.11
N GLY A 88 -0.11 -6.94 -4.35
CA GLY A 88 -0.23 -7.50 -5.69
C GLY A 88 -1.51 -7.07 -6.41
N PRO A 89 -1.76 -7.64 -7.59
CA PRO A 89 -2.88 -7.26 -8.43
C PRO A 89 -4.19 -7.80 -7.85
N MET A 90 -5.29 -7.17 -8.26
CA MET A 90 -6.62 -7.70 -8.03
C MET A 90 -7.21 -8.22 -9.31
N VAL A 91 -7.90 -9.36 -9.19
CA VAL A 91 -8.42 -10.09 -10.33
C VAL A 91 -9.86 -10.52 -10.08
N ILE A 92 -10.60 -10.63 -11.18
CA ILE A 92 -11.87 -11.34 -11.25
C ILE A 92 -11.60 -12.69 -11.91
N LEU A 93 -12.00 -13.75 -11.24
CA LEU A 93 -11.91 -15.11 -11.75
C LEU A 93 -13.18 -15.48 -12.55
N SER A 94 -13.09 -16.56 -13.33
CA SER A 94 -14.19 -17.06 -14.18
C SER A 94 -15.42 -17.56 -13.44
N ASP A 95 -15.33 -17.72 -12.12
CA ASP A 95 -16.46 -18.02 -11.24
C ASP A 95 -17.10 -16.75 -10.65
N GLY A 96 -16.64 -15.57 -11.07
CA GLY A 96 -17.07 -14.27 -10.56
C GLY A 96 -16.37 -13.82 -9.27
N ASN A 97 -15.47 -14.63 -8.70
CA ASN A 97 -14.78 -14.26 -7.46
C ASN A 97 -13.79 -13.10 -7.70
N PHE A 98 -13.97 -12.04 -6.93
CA PHE A 98 -13.04 -10.93 -6.84
C PHE A 98 -12.05 -11.15 -5.71
N LYS A 99 -10.74 -11.10 -6.01
CA LYS A 99 -9.71 -11.29 -4.98
C LYS A 99 -8.40 -10.60 -5.34
N ARG A 100 -7.67 -10.22 -4.29
CA ARG A 100 -6.28 -9.80 -4.38
C ARG A 100 -5.36 -11.02 -4.37
N ILE A 101 -4.38 -11.06 -5.27
CA ILE A 101 -3.36 -12.11 -5.32
C ILE A 101 -2.06 -11.54 -4.74
N GLN A 102 -1.53 -12.16 -3.68
CA GLN A 102 -0.33 -11.65 -3.01
C GLN A 102 0.90 -12.53 -3.19
N SER A 103 0.73 -13.82 -3.51
CA SER A 103 1.83 -14.78 -3.65
C SER A 103 1.91 -15.40 -5.04
N GLU A 104 3.12 -15.78 -5.47
CA GLU A 104 3.36 -16.41 -6.77
C GLU A 104 2.73 -17.81 -6.83
N GLU A 105 2.71 -18.54 -5.71
CA GLU A 105 2.05 -19.84 -5.60
C GLU A 105 0.53 -19.71 -5.77
N GLU A 106 -0.07 -18.66 -5.23
CA GLU A 106 -1.48 -18.36 -5.47
C GLU A 106 -1.72 -18.01 -6.93
N TRP A 107 -0.90 -17.12 -7.50
CA TRP A 107 -0.99 -16.76 -8.92
C TRP A 107 -0.93 -17.98 -9.84
N HIS A 108 0.03 -18.88 -9.65
CA HIS A 108 0.17 -20.07 -10.47
C HIS A 108 -1.03 -21.03 -10.39
N ARG A 109 -1.71 -21.07 -9.24
CA ARG A 109 -2.94 -21.87 -9.08
C ARG A 109 -4.14 -21.26 -9.80
N VAL A 110 -4.22 -19.94 -9.90
CA VAL A 110 -5.43 -19.25 -10.40
C VAL A 110 -5.26 -18.61 -11.78
N LYS A 111 -4.05 -18.44 -12.31
CA LYS A 111 -3.77 -17.69 -13.55
C LYS A 111 -4.63 -18.11 -14.75
N ASN A 112 -4.94 -19.39 -14.88
CA ASN A 112 -5.75 -19.92 -16.00
C ASN A 112 -7.26 -19.67 -15.83
N LYS A 113 -7.67 -19.17 -14.67
CA LYS A 113 -9.06 -18.83 -14.32
C LYS A 113 -9.27 -17.31 -14.23
N VAL A 114 -8.22 -16.51 -14.42
CA VAL A 114 -8.31 -15.04 -14.37
C VAL A 114 -8.98 -14.56 -15.66
N GLU A 115 -10.14 -13.91 -15.53
CA GLU A 115 -10.84 -13.29 -16.65
C GLU A 115 -10.45 -11.83 -16.83
N LEU A 116 -10.30 -11.11 -15.72
CA LEU A 116 -9.99 -9.69 -15.72
C LEU A 116 -8.98 -9.36 -14.62
N ILE A 117 -7.97 -8.57 -14.96
CA ILE A 117 -7.15 -7.85 -13.99
C ILE A 117 -7.89 -6.55 -13.72
N TRP A 118 -8.49 -6.43 -12.54
CA TRP A 118 -9.22 -5.22 -12.13
C TRP A 118 -8.26 -4.07 -11.85
N ASP A 119 -7.11 -4.40 -11.27
CA ASP A 119 -6.10 -3.44 -10.89
C ASP A 119 -4.70 -4.09 -10.87
N ALA A 120 -3.68 -3.32 -11.24
CA ALA A 120 -2.29 -3.78 -11.38
C ALA A 120 -1.52 -3.98 -10.06
N GLY A 121 -2.07 -3.56 -8.92
CA GLY A 121 -1.43 -3.57 -7.62
C GLY A 121 -0.76 -2.25 -7.27
N GLU A 122 0.17 -2.29 -6.31
CA GLU A 122 0.90 -1.11 -5.85
C GLU A 122 2.22 -0.89 -6.60
N ILE A 123 2.56 0.38 -6.80
CA ILE A 123 3.89 0.84 -7.20
C ILE A 123 4.54 1.63 -6.06
N LEU A 124 5.68 1.12 -5.59
CA LEU A 124 6.49 1.76 -4.56
C LEU A 124 7.40 2.81 -5.20
N ILE A 125 7.18 4.08 -4.86
CA ILE A 125 8.04 5.18 -5.32
C ILE A 125 8.55 5.97 -4.12
N GLY A 126 9.86 6.23 -4.12
CA GLY A 126 10.51 7.01 -3.09
C GLY A 126 10.07 8.48 -3.12
N PHE A 127 9.88 9.08 -1.95
CA PHE A 127 9.67 10.52 -1.82
C PHE A 127 10.78 11.34 -2.52
N GLY A 128 12.04 10.87 -2.42
CA GLY A 128 13.19 11.51 -3.05
C GLY A 128 13.05 11.68 -4.57
N GLU A 129 12.35 10.77 -5.25
CA GLU A 129 12.12 10.85 -6.70
C GLU A 129 11.23 12.05 -7.08
N PHE A 130 10.26 12.38 -6.23
CA PHE A 130 9.41 13.57 -6.42
C PHE A 130 10.21 14.85 -6.16
N LEU A 131 11.04 14.85 -5.12
CA LEU A 131 11.89 15.98 -4.76
C LEU A 131 12.91 16.28 -5.86
N GLU A 132 13.61 15.25 -6.35
CA GLU A 132 14.64 15.38 -7.39
C GLU A 132 14.05 15.85 -8.72
N ASN A 133 12.89 15.32 -9.12
CA ASN A 133 12.22 15.72 -10.36
C ASN A 133 11.40 17.02 -10.23
N ASN A 134 11.44 17.68 -9.07
CA ASN A 134 10.67 18.88 -8.74
C ASN A 134 9.18 18.74 -9.10
N LYS A 135 8.57 17.62 -8.69
CA LYS A 135 7.15 17.33 -8.90
C LYS A 135 6.35 17.49 -7.60
N PRO A 136 5.10 17.99 -7.68
CA PRO A 136 4.22 17.98 -6.53
C PRO A 136 3.92 16.55 -6.10
N LEU A 137 3.77 16.36 -4.79
CA LEU A 137 3.31 15.08 -4.24
C LEU A 137 1.88 14.79 -4.70
N VAL A 138 1.63 13.51 -4.90
CA VAL A 138 0.34 12.93 -5.27
C VAL A 138 -0.23 12.24 -4.04
N PRO A 139 -1.54 12.27 -3.77
CA PRO A 139 -2.11 11.49 -2.68
C PRO A 139 -1.73 10.01 -2.81
N SER A 140 -1.16 9.45 -1.75
CA SER A 140 -0.92 8.01 -1.66
C SER A 140 -2.23 7.28 -1.44
N SER A 141 -2.31 6.02 -1.87
CA SER A 141 -3.33 5.09 -1.36
C SER A 141 -3.22 4.96 0.16
N TYR A 142 -4.37 4.76 0.83
CA TYR A 142 -4.38 4.35 2.22
C TYR A 142 -3.86 2.91 2.31
N ASN A 143 -2.73 2.73 2.97
CA ASN A 143 -2.00 1.47 3.00
C ASN A 143 -1.66 1.06 4.44
N ARG A 144 -1.09 -0.14 4.59
CA ARG A 144 -0.72 -0.67 5.91
C ARG A 144 0.33 0.13 6.66
N ASP A 145 1.24 0.83 5.98
CA ASP A 145 2.22 1.69 6.67
C ASP A 145 1.52 2.90 7.30
N TRP A 146 0.57 3.51 6.58
CA TRP A 146 -0.22 4.63 7.11
C TRP A 146 -1.08 4.16 8.28
N TRP A 147 -1.85 3.09 8.11
CA TRP A 147 -2.69 2.56 9.19
C TRP A 147 -1.88 2.20 10.44
N ALA A 148 -0.72 1.55 10.27
CA ALA A 148 0.15 1.21 11.40
C ALA A 148 0.59 2.46 12.17
N SER A 149 0.98 3.52 11.45
CA SER A 149 1.39 4.77 12.07
C SER A 149 0.22 5.51 12.74
N GLU A 150 -0.97 5.48 12.13
CA GLU A 150 -2.19 6.04 12.72
C GLU A 150 -2.53 5.31 14.03
N LEU A 151 -2.58 3.98 14.00
CA LEU A 151 -2.86 3.16 15.19
C LEU A 151 -1.80 3.36 16.27
N ALA A 152 -0.51 3.36 15.92
CA ALA A 152 0.58 3.62 16.85
C ALA A 152 0.43 4.96 17.58
N ALA A 153 -0.03 6.01 16.88
CA ALA A 153 -0.26 7.32 17.47
C ALA A 153 -1.47 7.34 18.44
N LYS A 154 -2.41 6.40 18.33
CA LYS A 154 -3.57 6.29 19.24
C LYS A 154 -3.26 5.54 20.53
N ILE A 155 -2.19 4.74 20.55
CA ILE A 155 -1.74 3.96 21.71
C ILE A 155 -0.82 4.85 22.58
N ASP A 156 -1.45 5.75 23.32
CA ASP A 156 -0.78 6.73 24.19
C ASP A 156 -0.80 6.36 25.69
N MET A 157 -1.52 5.30 26.06
CA MET A 157 -1.69 4.84 27.44
C MET A 157 -1.58 3.31 27.56
N PRO A 158 -1.11 2.77 28.70
CA PRO A 158 -0.98 1.32 28.91
C PRO A 158 -2.28 0.53 28.75
N ASN A 159 -3.40 1.05 29.25
CA ASN A 159 -4.72 0.40 29.11
C ASN A 159 -5.14 0.24 27.63
N LYS A 160 -4.82 1.21 26.76
CA LYS A 160 -5.08 1.10 25.32
C LYS A 160 -4.17 0.05 24.67
N LEU A 161 -2.94 -0.07 25.15
CA LEU A 161 -2.03 -1.12 24.70
C LEU A 161 -2.58 -2.49 25.12
N GLU A 162 -2.88 -2.71 26.40
CA GLU A 162 -3.50 -3.94 26.91
C GLU A 162 -4.72 -4.32 26.07
N ARG A 163 -5.60 -3.35 25.81
CA ARG A 163 -6.78 -3.56 24.98
C ARG A 163 -6.46 -3.99 23.55
N LEU A 164 -5.46 -3.38 22.92
CA LEU A 164 -5.01 -3.78 21.60
C LEU A 164 -4.46 -5.22 21.60
N LEU A 165 -3.67 -5.59 22.61
CA LEU A 165 -3.10 -6.93 22.74
C LEU A 165 -4.20 -7.99 22.87
N GLU A 166 -5.26 -7.69 23.63
CA GLU A 166 -6.45 -8.55 23.70
C GLU A 166 -7.11 -8.75 22.32
N ILE A 167 -7.27 -7.68 21.54
CA ILE A 167 -7.88 -7.76 20.20
C ILE A 167 -6.98 -8.56 19.25
N LEU A 168 -5.68 -8.30 19.26
CA LEU A 168 -4.71 -8.96 18.39
C LEU A 168 -4.39 -10.38 18.85
N ASN A 169 -4.77 -10.74 20.08
CA ASN A 169 -4.39 -11.99 20.76
C ASN A 169 -2.85 -12.17 20.77
N LEU A 170 -2.14 -11.11 21.20
CA LEU A 170 -0.70 -11.07 21.33
C LEU A 170 -0.28 -11.03 22.80
N GLU A 171 0.86 -11.63 23.11
CA GLU A 171 1.49 -11.58 24.43
C GLU A 171 2.52 -10.44 24.53
N ASP A 172 2.84 -10.02 25.76
CA ASP A 172 3.88 -9.00 26.03
C ASP A 172 5.26 -9.38 25.47
N SER A 173 5.53 -10.68 25.27
CA SER A 173 6.79 -11.17 24.71
C SER A 173 6.91 -10.92 23.19
N GLU A 174 5.79 -10.66 22.51
CA GLU A 174 5.70 -10.50 21.06
C GLU A 174 5.75 -9.03 20.63
N ILE A 175 5.70 -8.09 21.59
CA ILE A 175 5.68 -6.66 21.32
C ILE A 175 7.01 -5.97 21.62
N PRO A 176 7.31 -4.85 20.93
CA PRO A 176 8.39 -3.97 21.35
C PRO A 176 8.08 -3.41 22.76
N GLY A 177 9.09 -3.32 23.61
CA GLY A 177 8.91 -2.79 24.96
C GLY A 177 8.44 -1.34 24.98
N GLY A 178 7.50 -1.03 25.89
CA GLY A 178 6.93 0.30 26.07
C GLY A 178 5.90 0.69 25.00
N LEU A 179 5.23 1.83 25.18
CA LEU A 179 4.22 2.34 24.23
C LEU A 179 4.86 2.75 22.90
N PRO A 180 4.13 2.90 21.79
CA PRO A 180 4.70 3.30 20.49
C PRO A 180 5.20 4.74 20.40
N PHE A 181 4.47 5.73 20.96
CA PHE A 181 4.82 7.16 20.82
C PHE A 181 5.35 7.79 22.12
N ASN A 182 4.65 7.58 23.25
CA ASN A 182 4.84 8.42 24.45
C ASN A 182 5.33 7.68 25.71
N GLY A 183 5.66 6.39 25.63
CA GLY A 183 6.14 5.63 26.80
C GLY A 183 7.66 5.60 26.88
N ALA A 184 8.26 6.35 27.80
CA ALA A 184 9.62 6.02 28.22
C ALA A 184 9.61 4.61 28.83
N ILE A 185 10.46 3.70 28.33
CA ILE A 185 10.53 2.29 28.79
C ILE A 185 10.85 2.22 30.30
N LYS A 186 11.58 3.21 30.83
CA LYS A 186 11.92 3.38 32.24
C LYS A 186 11.89 4.86 32.63
N ARG A 187 11.78 5.17 33.93
CA ARG A 187 11.86 6.53 34.53
C ARG A 187 13.20 7.28 34.30
N GLY A 188 14.09 6.77 33.45
CA GLY A 188 15.32 7.45 33.00
C GLY A 188 15.27 7.60 31.48
N GLY A 189 15.42 8.83 31.00
CA GLY A 189 15.16 9.24 29.61
C GLY A 189 15.76 8.31 28.56
N GLU A 190 14.88 7.71 27.76
CA GLU A 190 15.22 6.99 26.55
C GLU A 190 15.92 7.94 25.56
N THR A 191 17.04 7.49 24.97
CA THR A 191 17.76 8.29 23.98
C THR A 191 16.92 8.48 22.71
N PRO A 192 17.16 9.55 21.93
CA PRO A 192 16.44 9.74 20.66
C PRO A 192 16.54 8.54 19.70
N HIS A 193 17.70 7.87 19.66
CA HIS A 193 17.91 6.69 18.82
C HIS A 193 17.09 5.48 19.29
N GLU A 194 17.02 5.23 20.60
CA GLU A 194 16.20 4.15 21.16
C GLU A 194 14.71 4.38 20.88
N ARG A 195 14.26 5.64 21.00
CA ARG A 195 12.88 6.05 20.66
C ARG A 195 12.53 5.77 19.21
N GLU A 196 13.40 6.17 18.27
CA GLU A 196 13.18 5.90 16.84
C GLU A 196 13.21 4.41 16.53
N ARG A 197 14.11 3.65 17.19
CA ARG A 197 14.13 2.19 17.06
C ARG A 197 12.82 1.57 17.53
N ARG A 198 12.34 1.95 18.73
CA ARG A 198 11.07 1.47 19.29
C ARG A 198 9.88 1.81 18.39
N ARG A 199 9.79 3.07 17.93
CA ARG A 199 8.76 3.50 16.98
C ARG A 199 8.76 2.65 15.72
N ARG A 200 9.93 2.48 15.10
CA ARG A 200 10.10 1.64 13.90
C ARG A 200 9.69 0.19 14.15
N ASP A 201 10.05 -0.37 15.30
CA ASP A 201 9.76 -1.76 15.63
C ASP A 201 8.24 -1.95 15.86
N TRP A 202 7.56 -0.96 16.47
CA TRP A 202 6.10 -0.91 16.55
C TRP A 202 5.43 -0.79 15.18
N ASP A 203 5.86 0.16 14.34
CA ASP A 203 5.31 0.32 12.99
C ASP A 203 5.46 -0.98 12.17
N ARG A 204 6.59 -1.70 12.34
CA ARG A 204 6.83 -2.99 11.68
C ARG A 204 5.89 -4.08 12.18
N LEU A 205 5.73 -4.21 13.49
CA LEU A 205 4.81 -5.18 14.10
C LEU A 205 3.41 -4.94 13.58
N LEU A 206 2.87 -3.73 13.79
CA LEU A 206 1.50 -3.38 13.41
C LEU A 206 1.29 -3.60 11.92
N ARG A 207 2.20 -3.15 11.06
CA ARG A 207 2.08 -3.38 9.62
C ARG A 207 1.99 -4.86 9.23
N SER A 208 2.63 -5.74 9.99
CA SER A 208 2.71 -7.18 9.68
C SER A 208 1.57 -8.02 10.26
N VAL A 209 0.73 -7.47 11.14
CA VAL A 209 -0.36 -8.25 11.74
C VAL A 209 -1.42 -8.57 10.70
N ASP A 210 -1.74 -9.86 10.58
CA ASP A 210 -2.89 -10.30 9.80
C ASP A 210 -4.15 -10.13 10.64
N LEU A 211 -5.14 -9.43 10.09
CA LEU A 211 -6.35 -9.06 10.84
C LEU A 211 -7.55 -9.75 10.22
N SER A 212 -8.29 -10.46 11.06
CA SER A 212 -9.67 -10.81 10.72
C SER A 212 -10.54 -9.55 10.59
N TRP A 213 -11.67 -9.68 9.89
CA TRP A 213 -12.66 -8.61 9.80
C TRP A 213 -13.11 -8.14 11.19
N LYS A 214 -13.38 -9.08 12.11
CA LYS A 214 -13.81 -8.78 13.48
C LYS A 214 -12.77 -7.96 14.25
N GLN A 215 -11.49 -8.33 14.16
CA GLN A 215 -10.42 -7.56 14.82
C GLN A 215 -10.30 -6.17 14.20
N THR A 216 -10.42 -6.09 12.88
CA THR A 216 -10.35 -4.82 12.14
C THR A 216 -11.45 -3.85 12.58
N THR A 217 -12.69 -4.32 12.71
CA THR A 217 -13.81 -3.47 13.17
C THR A 217 -13.62 -3.04 14.61
N MET A 218 -13.20 -3.93 15.50
CA MET A 218 -12.92 -3.58 16.90
C MET A 218 -11.83 -2.50 17.01
N ILE A 219 -10.73 -2.62 16.26
CA ILE A 219 -9.67 -1.61 16.25
C ILE A 219 -10.21 -0.27 15.73
N SER A 220 -10.99 -0.29 14.64
CA SER A 220 -11.58 0.92 14.07
C SER A 220 -12.51 1.62 15.05
N GLU A 221 -13.38 0.88 15.75
CA GLU A 221 -14.36 1.42 16.70
C GLU A 221 -13.68 1.97 17.97
N GLU A 222 -12.69 1.26 18.51
CA GLU A 222 -12.08 1.61 19.80
C GLU A 222 -10.96 2.66 19.67
N PHE A 223 -10.20 2.64 18.56
CA PHE A 223 -9.05 3.53 18.36
C PHE A 223 -9.35 4.66 17.35
N GLY A 224 -10.48 4.59 16.64
CA GLY A 224 -10.89 5.59 15.65
C GLY A 224 -9.97 5.64 14.44
N THR A 225 -9.35 4.51 14.07
CA THR A 225 -8.53 4.38 12.86
C THR A 225 -9.40 4.07 11.66
N ALA A 226 -8.97 4.43 10.45
CA ALA A 226 -9.64 3.93 9.25
C ALA A 226 -9.39 2.42 9.05
N ILE A 227 -10.32 1.74 8.38
CA ILE A 227 -10.20 0.32 8.03
C ILE A 227 -8.95 0.12 7.14
N PRO A 228 -8.00 -0.76 7.51
CA PRO A 228 -6.85 -1.06 6.67
C PRO A 228 -7.16 -2.05 5.54
N PRO A 229 -6.31 -2.12 4.51
CA PRO A 229 -6.32 -3.23 3.57
C PRO A 229 -6.12 -4.60 4.27
N PRO A 230 -6.73 -5.69 3.80
CA PRO A 230 -7.51 -5.81 2.56
C PRO A 230 -8.98 -5.36 2.67
N TRP A 231 -9.43 -4.95 3.86
CA TRP A 231 -10.85 -4.73 4.14
C TRP A 231 -11.37 -3.37 3.66
N ASN A 232 -10.48 -2.47 3.24
CA ASN A 232 -10.83 -1.19 2.65
C ASN A 232 -10.84 -1.28 1.12
N LEU A 233 -12.02 -1.56 0.56
CA LEU A 233 -12.24 -1.69 -0.87
C LEU A 233 -12.29 -0.32 -1.59
N TRP A 234 -12.32 -0.35 -2.91
CA TRP A 234 -12.35 0.81 -3.80
C TRP A 234 -13.74 1.41 -3.89
N TRP A 235 -14.21 1.98 -2.78
CA TRP A 235 -15.53 2.60 -2.71
C TRP A 235 -15.68 3.81 -3.67
N SER A 236 -14.57 4.44 -4.07
CA SER A 236 -14.56 5.49 -5.10
C SER A 236 -14.98 5.00 -6.47
N ASP A 237 -14.76 3.71 -6.75
CA ASP A 237 -15.03 3.11 -8.06
C ASP A 237 -16.47 2.59 -8.13
N LEU A 238 -17.18 2.55 -6.98
CA LEU A 238 -18.58 2.14 -6.91
C LEU A 238 -19.48 3.25 -7.48
N PRO A 239 -20.21 3.00 -8.57
CA PRO A 239 -21.14 3.99 -9.10
C PRO A 239 -22.22 4.29 -8.05
N LEU A 240 -22.48 5.57 -7.77
CA LEU A 240 -23.48 5.97 -6.76
C LEU A 240 -24.87 5.38 -7.03
N VAL A 241 -25.19 5.14 -8.30
CA VAL A 241 -26.44 4.53 -8.76
C VAL A 241 -26.58 3.07 -8.28
N ALA A 242 -25.48 2.37 -8.02
CA ALA A 242 -25.47 0.99 -7.54
C ALA A 242 -25.68 0.89 -6.02
N ILE A 243 -25.47 1.98 -5.26
CA ILE A 243 -25.55 1.96 -3.78
C ILE A 243 -26.90 1.48 -3.25
N PRO A 244 -28.07 1.97 -3.75
CA PRO A 244 -29.37 1.52 -3.24
C PRO A 244 -29.70 0.04 -3.51
N ILE A 245 -28.96 -0.62 -4.41
CA ILE A 245 -29.15 -2.03 -4.74
C ILE A 245 -28.33 -2.93 -3.79
N LEU A 246 -27.28 -2.37 -3.17
CA LEU A 246 -26.34 -3.08 -2.32
C LEU A 246 -26.63 -2.92 -0.82
N LEU A 247 -27.40 -1.90 -0.43
CA LEU A 247 -27.86 -1.62 0.94
C LEU A 247 -29.26 -2.21 1.18
#